data_AF-D3S066-F1
#
_entry.id   AF-D3S066-F1
#
_cell.length_a   1.000
_cell.length_b   1.000
_cell.length_c   1.000
_cell.angle_alpha   90.00
_cell.angle_beta   90.00
_cell.angle_gamma   90.00
#
_symmetry.space_group_name_H-M   'P 1'
#
loop_
_entity.id
_entity.type
_entity.pdbx_description
1 polymer ?
#
loop_
_entity_poly.entity_id
_entity_poly.type
_entity_poly.pdbx_seq_one_letter_code
_entity_poly.pdbx_strand_id
1 'polypeptide(L)' 'MEEVEVSCPVCRKSHRYKAEIQVVSCKGKPLALVKDRLGWRLMEIRVISEKEDEELDKIWRS' A
#
# COMPACT_ATOMS: atom_id res chain seq x y z
N MET A 1 -20.41 5.50 -9.43
CA MET A 1 -19.10 5.41 -8.75
C MET A 1 -18.56 4.03 -9.05
N GLU A 2 -17.34 3.91 -9.56
CA GLU A 2 -16.71 2.62 -9.84
C GLU A 2 -16.12 2.05 -8.54
N GLU A 3 -16.56 0.85 -8.17
CA GLU A 3 -15.98 0.08 -7.06
C GLU A 3 -14.95 -0.89 -7.64
N VAL A 4 -13.78 -0.96 -6.99
CA VAL A 4 -12.65 -1.78 -7.42
C VAL A 4 -12.45 -2.88 -6.39
N GLU A 5 -12.40 -4.11 -6.88
CA GLU A 5 -12.10 -5.28 -6.06
C GLU A 5 -10.59 -5.54 -6.10
N VAL A 6 -9.95 -5.52 -4.94
CA VAL A 6 -8.50 -5.68 -4.79
C VAL A 6 -8.19 -6.71 -3.73
N SER A 7 -7.14 -7.51 -3.96
CA SER A 7 -6.68 -8.49 -2.98
C SER A 7 -5.86 -7.81 -1.88
N CYS A 8 -6.22 -8.04 -0.62
CA CYS A 8 -5.50 -7.49 0.52
C CYS A 8 -4.33 -8.40 0.91
N PRO A 9 -3.09 -7.88 0.94
CA PRO A 9 -1.92 -8.67 1.33
C PRO A 9 -1.91 -9.09 2.81
N VAL A 10 -2.73 -8.46 3.67
CA VAL A 10 -2.73 -8.68 5.13
C VAL A 10 -3.71 -9.79 5.54
N CYS A 11 -4.94 -9.75 5.02
CA CYS A 11 -5.97 -10.74 5.36
C CYS A 11 -6.14 -11.82 4.28
N ARG A 12 -5.49 -11.67 3.11
CA ARG A 12 -5.61 -12.52 1.92
C ARG A 12 -7.04 -12.63 1.36
N LYS A 13 -7.91 -11.67 1.69
CA LYS A 13 -9.28 -11.56 1.15
C LYS A 13 -9.35 -10.44 0.13
N SER A 14 -10.31 -10.54 -0.78
CA SER A 14 -10.69 -9.43 -1.66
C SER A 14 -11.46 -8.39 -0.87
N HIS A 15 -11.10 -7.13 -1.05
CA HIS A 15 -11.81 -5.98 -0.52
C HIS A 15 -12.31 -5.11 -1.68
N ARG A 16 -13.49 -4.54 -1.50
CA ARG A 16 -14.02 -3.55 -2.43
C ARG A 16 -13.83 -2.17 -1.86
N TYR A 17 -13.22 -1.31 -2.65
CA TYR A 17 -13.06 0.10 -2.32
C TYR A 17 -13.60 0.94 -3.47
N LYS A 18 -13.91 2.19 -3.17
CA LYS A 18 -14.17 3.17 -4.22
C LYS A 18 -12.86 3.42 -4.96
N ALA A 19 -12.94 3.68 -6.27
CA ALA A 19 -11.81 3.99 -7.14
C ALA A 19 -11.17 5.36 -6.84
N GLU A 20 -10.85 5.62 -5.59
CA GLU A 20 -10.20 6.83 -5.07
C GLU A 20 -8.97 6.43 -4.24
N ILE A 21 -7.89 7.21 -4.31
CA ILE A 21 -6.68 6.94 -3.54
C ILE A 21 -6.96 7.24 -2.07
N GLN A 22 -6.94 6.22 -1.23
CA GLN A 22 -7.19 6.35 0.20
C GLN A 22 -6.31 5.43 1.04
N VAL A 23 -6.06 5.85 2.27
CA VAL A 23 -5.41 5.03 3.31
C VAL A 23 -6.50 4.25 4.05
N VAL A 24 -6.36 2.93 4.06
CA VAL A 24 -7.28 2.01 4.73
C VAL A 24 -6.51 1.20 5.76
N SER A 25 -7.17 0.71 6.80
CA SER A 25 -6.54 -0.17 7.79
C SER A 25 -7.12 -1.58 7.68
N CYS A 26 -6.24 -2.58 7.69
CA CYS A 26 -6.64 -3.99 7.74
C CYS A 26 -5.85 -4.70 8.83
N LYS A 27 -6.54 -5.36 9.77
CA LYS A 27 -5.93 -6.05 10.94
C LYS A 27 -4.89 -5.19 11.69
N GLY A 28 -5.16 -3.88 11.85
CA GLY A 28 -4.25 -2.95 12.52
C GLY A 28 -3.05 -2.48 11.70
N LYS A 29 -2.92 -2.90 10.44
CA LYS A 29 -1.87 -2.43 9.52
C LYS A 29 -2.41 -1.36 8.56
N PRO A 30 -1.70 -0.24 8.39
CA PRO A 30 -2.07 0.76 7.40
C PRO A 30 -1.73 0.27 5.99
N LEU A 31 -2.69 0.45 5.08
CA LEU A 31 -2.61 0.06 3.68
C LEU A 31 -2.98 1.26 2.80
N ALA A 32 -2.30 1.45 1.68
CA ALA A 32 -2.66 2.41 0.66
C ALA A 32 -3.34 1.69 -0.51
N LEU A 33 -4.49 2.20 -0.96
CA LEU A 33 -5.07 1.80 -2.24
C LEU A 33 -4.43 2.63 -3.36
N VAL A 34 -3.69 1.96 -4.24
CA VAL A 34 -2.91 2.60 -5.31
C VAL A 34 -3.36 2.06 -6.66
N LYS A 35 -3.50 2.95 -7.65
CA LYS A 35 -3.73 2.61 -9.05
C LYS A 35 -2.40 2.63 -9.79
N ASP A 36 -1.94 1.46 -10.23
CA ASP A 36 -0.74 1.30 -11.07
C ASP A 36 -1.14 1.00 -12.53
N ARG A 37 -0.17 0.84 -13.42
CA ARG A 37 -0.38 0.47 -14.84
C ARG A 37 -1.12 -0.87 -14.99
N LEU A 38 -1.00 -1.76 -14.01
CA LEU A 38 -1.67 -3.07 -13.97
C LEU A 38 -3.04 -3.06 -13.29
N GLY A 39 -3.52 -1.90 -12.80
CA GLY A 39 -4.80 -1.75 -12.12
C GLY A 39 -4.69 -1.37 -10.64
N TRP A 40 -5.75 -1.63 -9.88
CA TRP A 40 -5.83 -1.25 -8.48
C TRP A 40 -5.21 -2.31 -7.57
N ARG A 41 -4.41 -1.89 -6.59
CA ARG A 41 -3.74 -2.77 -5.62
C ARG A 41 -3.66 -2.14 -4.24
N LEU A 42 -3.62 -2.99 -3.21
CA LEU A 42 -3.29 -2.57 -1.85
C LEU A 42 -1.79 -2.73 -1.59
N MET A 43 -1.18 -1.71 -1.00
CA MET A 43 0.21 -1.73 -0.54
C MET A 43 0.28 -1.46 0.95
N GLU A 44 1.08 -2.24 1.68
CA GLU A 44 1.31 -1.99 3.11
C GLU A 44 2.18 -0.74 3.27
N ILE A 45 1.70 0.22 4.07
CA ILE A 45 2.47 1.40 4.43
C ILE A 45 3.40 0.97 5.57
N ARG A 46 4.69 0.84 5.25
CA ARG A 46 5.74 0.71 6.26
C ARG A 46 6.26 2.10 6.58
N VAL A 47 6.07 2.52 7.82
CA VAL A 47 6.75 3.70 8.35
C VAL A 47 8.17 3.27 8.68
N ILE A 48 9.12 3.69 7.86
CA ILE A 48 10.54 3.52 8.16
C ILE A 48 10.95 4.48 9.28
N SER A 49 11.80 4.00 10.17
CA SER A 49 12.42 4.85 11.18
C SER A 49 13.61 5.61 10.57
N GLU A 50 14.03 6.73 11.16
CA GLU A 50 15.19 7.53 10.68
C GLU A 50 16.45 6.68 10.42
N LYS A 51 16.67 5.61 11.22
CA LYS A 51 17.76 4.66 11.01
C LYS A 51 17.68 3.81 9.74
N GLU A 52 16.49 3.48 9.26
CA GLU A 52 16.33 2.72 8.00
C GLU A 52 16.46 3.64 6.78
N ASP A 53 16.16 4.93 6.94
CA ASP A 53 16.33 5.96 5.90
C ASP A 53 17.82 6.16 5.55
N GLU A 54 18.70 6.25 6.56
CA GLU A 54 20.15 6.36 6.37
C GLU A 54 20.78 5.17 5.61
N GLU A 55 20.22 3.97 5.78
CA GLU A 55 20.71 2.77 5.09
C GLU A 55 20.21 2.68 3.65
N LEU A 56 19.02 3.23 3.36
CA LEU A 56 18.46 3.31 2.01
C LEU A 56 19.17 4.36 1.15
N ASP A 57 19.58 5.49 1.74
CA ASP A 57 20.30 6.57 1.04
C ASP A 57 21.65 6.09 0.47
N LYS A 58 22.31 5.14 1.14
CA LYS A 58 23.55 4.51 0.66
C LYS A 58 23.35 3.64 -0.59
N ILE A 59 22.19 3.00 -0.72
CA ILE A 59 21.89 2.06 -1.82
C ILE A 59 21.53 2.82 -3.10
N TRP A 60 20.91 3.98 -3.00
CA TRP A 60 20.43 4.77 -4.14
C TRP A 60 21.47 5.72 -4.76
N ARG A 61 22.63 5.88 -4.12
CA ARG A 61 23.74 6.72 -4.60
C ARG A 61 24.79 5.99 -5.45
N SER A 62 24.59 4.71 -5.81
CA SER A 62 25.49 3.95 -6.70
C SER A 62 24.95 3.81 -8.12
#